data_AF-A0A8I2K3V9-F1
#
_entry.id   AF-A0A8I2K3V9-F1
#
_cell.length_a   1.000
_cell.length_b   1.000
_cell.length_c   1.000
_cell.angle_alpha   90.00
_cell.angle_beta   90.00
_cell.angle_gamma   90.00
#
_symmetry.space_group_name_H-M   'P 1'
#
loop_
_entity.id
_entity.type
_entity.pdbx_description
1 polymer ?
#
loop_
_entity_poly.entity_id
_entity_poly.type
_entity_poly.pdbx_seq_one_letter_code
_entity_poly.pdbx_strand_id
1 'polypeptide(L)'
;PNLLFIGTEFGVFFTVDSGTHWIQLTGGVPPIPFRDIEIQRRENDLVGASFGRGFFILDDYTPLRHVNPEVLEEEAVLFPVKKALMYIPRKPINLESKGFQGDDFFIAPNPPFGAVFTYYLKDSLKTRKQLRREAEKKLEKQGKSIAFPGWDVVRKEDRGEKPAIILTVKDKTGQVVRRITGPIIKGFHRVTWDLRYPGVEPTKLVKPKDVDPWDRPPKGPLVVPGTFSVSIAKRVDGVLIRKTSNVYGGVVGFTKPACQRP
;
A
#
# COMPACT_ATOMS: atom_id res chain seq x y z
N PRO A 1 -1.23 20.55 -15.78
CA PRO A 1 -0.73 19.21 -15.40
C PRO A 1 0.53 18.91 -16.20
N ASN A 2 1.65 18.67 -15.50
CA ASN A 2 2.98 18.47 -16.09
C ASN A 2 3.40 17.00 -16.11
N LEU A 3 2.48 16.10 -15.74
CA LEU A 3 2.70 14.66 -15.68
C LEU A 3 2.65 14.07 -17.10
N LEU A 4 3.77 13.52 -17.57
CA LEU A 4 3.85 12.80 -18.83
C LEU A 4 4.32 11.36 -18.59
N PHE A 5 3.92 10.46 -19.48
CA PHE A 5 4.35 9.07 -19.51
C PHE A 5 4.99 8.78 -20.86
N ILE A 6 6.02 7.93 -20.87
CA ILE A 6 6.66 7.46 -22.10
C ILE A 6 7.00 5.98 -21.99
N GLY A 7 6.73 5.24 -23.07
CA GLY A 7 7.18 3.87 -23.25
C GLY A 7 8.50 3.87 -23.99
N THR A 8 9.45 3.10 -23.49
CA THR A 8 10.78 2.96 -24.10
C THR A 8 11.13 1.48 -24.27
N GLU A 9 12.28 1.19 -24.86
CA GLU A 9 12.81 -0.18 -24.95
C GLU A 9 13.15 -0.79 -23.58
N PHE A 10 13.33 0.05 -22.57
CA PHE A 10 13.76 -0.35 -21.22
C PHE A 10 12.63 -0.29 -20.18
N GLY A 11 11.39 -0.05 -20.60
CA GLY A 11 10.21 0.04 -19.74
C GLY A 11 9.47 1.38 -19.85
N VAL A 12 8.60 1.64 -18.89
CA VAL A 12 7.79 2.86 -18.82
C VAL A 12 8.42 3.88 -17.87
N PHE A 13 8.51 5.12 -18.31
CA PHE A 13 9.00 6.25 -17.53
C PHE A 13 7.92 7.30 -17.37
N PHE A 14 8.00 8.08 -16.30
CA PHE A 14 7.13 9.23 -16.06
C PHE A 14 7.95 10.43 -15.63
N THR A 15 7.41 11.61 -15.87
CA THR A 15 7.98 12.90 -15.45
C THR A 15 6.87 13.71 -14.81
N VAL A 16 7.17 14.40 -13.71
CA VAL A 16 6.23 15.33 -13.04
C VAL A 16 6.52 16.80 -13.39
N ASP A 17 7.61 17.04 -14.13
CA ASP A 17 8.21 18.34 -14.41
C ASP A 17 8.36 18.58 -15.92
N SER A 18 7.35 18.16 -16.70
CA SER A 18 7.22 18.38 -18.13
C SER A 18 8.41 17.89 -18.97
N GLY A 19 9.10 16.84 -18.52
CA GLY A 19 10.18 16.18 -19.26
C GLY A 19 11.59 16.62 -18.87
N THR A 20 11.76 17.42 -17.81
CA THR A 20 13.10 17.79 -17.33
C THR A 20 13.77 16.64 -16.58
N HIS A 21 13.02 15.88 -15.78
CA HIS A 21 13.51 14.63 -15.16
C HIS A 21 12.57 13.47 -15.43
N TRP A 22 13.14 12.34 -15.84
CA TRP A 22 12.43 11.10 -16.09
C TRP A 22 12.74 10.07 -15.00
N ILE A 23 11.68 9.53 -14.41
CA ILE A 23 11.74 8.51 -13.36
C ILE A 23 11.16 7.23 -13.94
N GLN A 24 11.90 6.12 -13.81
CA GLN A 24 11.41 4.82 -14.25
C GLN A 24 10.29 4.33 -13.32
N LEU A 25 9.18 3.84 -13.88
CA LEU A 25 8.15 3.16 -13.10
C LEU A 25 8.67 1.78 -12.68
N THR A 26 9.10 1.67 -11.43
CA THR A 26 9.46 0.40 -10.80
C THR A 26 8.32 -0.10 -9.94
N GLY A 27 7.96 -1.39 -10.02
CA GLY A 27 6.88 -1.96 -9.20
C GLY A 27 6.01 -2.96 -9.95
N GLY A 28 6.64 -3.97 -10.58
CA GLY A 28 5.96 -4.98 -11.39
C GLY A 28 5.96 -4.70 -12.89
N VAL A 29 6.38 -3.50 -13.32
CA VAL A 29 6.66 -3.21 -14.73
C VAL A 29 7.96 -3.93 -15.13
N PRO A 30 7.94 -4.83 -16.12
CA PRO A 30 9.16 -5.46 -16.61
C PRO A 30 10.03 -4.45 -17.40
N PRO A 31 11.37 -4.55 -17.33
CA PRO A 31 12.28 -3.73 -18.12
C PRO A 31 12.37 -4.25 -19.57
N ILE A 32 11.25 -4.14 -20.30
CA ILE A 32 11.10 -4.58 -21.69
C ILE A 32 10.47 -3.49 -22.54
N PRO A 33 10.50 -3.60 -23.88
CA PRO A 33 9.92 -2.58 -24.74
C PRO A 33 8.41 -2.42 -24.55
N PHE A 34 7.98 -1.17 -24.34
CA PHE A 34 6.58 -0.76 -24.41
C PHE A 34 6.36 0.01 -25.70
N ARG A 35 5.50 -0.50 -26.58
CA ARG A 35 5.22 0.10 -27.89
C ARG A 35 4.04 1.07 -27.87
N ASP A 36 3.10 0.83 -26.97
CA ASP A 36 1.89 1.64 -26.85
C ASP A 36 1.54 1.87 -25.38
N ILE A 37 1.04 3.06 -25.07
CA ILE A 37 0.60 3.48 -23.74
C ILE A 37 -0.66 4.31 -23.90
N GLU A 38 -1.71 3.90 -23.21
CA GLU A 38 -3.00 4.58 -23.20
C GLU A 38 -3.36 5.01 -21.77
N ILE A 39 -3.91 6.21 -21.66
CA ILE A 39 -4.33 6.79 -20.37
C ILE A 39 -5.84 6.68 -20.26
N GLN A 40 -6.30 5.76 -19.40
CA GLN A 40 -7.72 5.63 -19.11
C GLN A 40 -8.17 6.69 -18.09
N ARG A 41 -8.56 7.86 -18.58
CA ARG A 41 -8.89 9.04 -17.75
C ARG A 41 -10.03 8.81 -16.77
N ARG A 42 -11.03 8.00 -17.14
CA ARG A 42 -12.21 7.74 -16.28
C ARG A 42 -11.82 7.02 -15.00
N GLU A 43 -10.89 6.07 -15.11
CA GLU A 43 -10.45 5.24 -13.98
C GLU A 43 -9.16 5.76 -13.33
N ASN A 44 -8.48 6.73 -13.95
CA ASN A 44 -7.11 7.11 -13.64
C ASN A 44 -6.13 5.93 -13.74
N ASP A 45 -6.31 5.05 -14.72
CA ASP A 45 -5.41 3.92 -14.95
C ASP A 45 -4.48 4.22 -16.14
N LEU A 46 -3.26 3.68 -16.08
CA LEU A 46 -2.32 3.70 -17.20
C LEU A 46 -2.18 2.28 -17.73
N VAL A 47 -2.47 2.08 -19.02
CA VAL A 47 -2.37 0.78 -19.68
C VAL A 47 -1.18 0.84 -20.64
N GLY A 48 -0.26 -0.11 -20.51
CA GLY A 48 0.90 -0.24 -21.38
C GLY A 48 0.91 -1.58 -22.11
N ALA A 49 1.08 -1.56 -23.42
CA ALA A 49 1.29 -2.77 -24.23
C ALA A 49 2.78 -3.09 -24.30
N SER A 50 3.16 -4.23 -23.74
CA SER A 50 4.55 -4.69 -23.72
C SER A 50 4.83 -5.65 -24.88
N PHE A 51 6.08 -5.70 -25.33
CA PHE A 51 6.51 -6.64 -26.36
C PHE A 51 6.77 -8.03 -25.75
N GLY A 52 5.85 -8.97 -25.99
CA GLY A 52 6.01 -10.37 -25.60
C GLY A 52 5.56 -10.75 -24.18
N ARG A 53 5.00 -9.82 -23.40
CA ARG A 53 4.45 -10.09 -22.05
C ARG A 53 3.04 -9.54 -21.82
N GLY A 54 2.30 -9.25 -22.89
CA GLY A 54 0.91 -8.79 -22.83
C GLY A 54 0.79 -7.34 -22.33
N PHE A 55 -0.28 -7.06 -21.57
CA PHE A 55 -0.60 -5.73 -21.08
C PHE A 55 -0.22 -5.55 -19.61
N PHE A 56 0.29 -4.36 -19.28
CA PHE A 56 0.51 -3.91 -17.92
C PHE A 56 -0.50 -2.81 -17.57
N ILE A 57 -1.06 -2.87 -16.36
CA ILE A 57 -2.02 -1.86 -15.88
C ILE A 57 -1.48 -1.30 -14.56
N LEU A 58 -1.15 -0.01 -14.55
CA LEU A 58 -0.96 0.73 -13.31
C LEU A 58 -2.34 1.25 -12.89
N ASP A 59 -2.95 0.54 -11.94
CA ASP A 59 -4.21 0.99 -11.34
C ASP A 59 -3.96 2.29 -10.57
N ASP A 60 -4.79 3.31 -10.80
CA ASP A 60 -4.77 4.62 -10.13
C ASP A 60 -3.39 5.34 -10.09
N TYR A 61 -3.09 6.13 -11.12
CA TYR A 61 -1.93 7.02 -11.16
C TYR A 61 -2.15 8.38 -10.45
N THR A 62 -3.28 8.57 -9.76
CA THR A 62 -3.57 9.82 -9.02
C THR A 62 -2.43 10.25 -8.09
N PRO A 63 -1.77 9.36 -7.31
CA PRO A 63 -0.65 9.75 -6.47
C PRO A 63 0.45 10.49 -7.25
N LEU A 64 0.78 10.03 -8.46
CA LEU A 64 1.84 10.63 -9.30
C LEU A 64 1.53 12.06 -9.73
N ARG A 65 0.25 12.44 -9.82
CA ARG A 65 -0.14 13.83 -10.14
C ARG A 65 0.11 14.80 -9.00
N HIS A 66 0.21 14.29 -7.77
CA HIS A 66 0.39 15.07 -6.55
C HIS A 66 1.82 14.97 -6.00
N VAL A 67 2.71 14.25 -6.69
CA VAL A 67 4.12 14.20 -6.34
C VAL A 67 4.79 15.50 -6.80
N ASN A 68 5.37 16.22 -5.86
CA ASN A 68 6.30 17.32 -6.10
C ASN A 68 7.48 17.20 -5.11
N PRO A 69 8.60 17.91 -5.33
CA PRO A 69 9.76 17.83 -4.44
C PRO A 69 9.43 18.17 -2.97
N GLU A 70 8.54 19.12 -2.73
CA GLU A 70 8.12 19.53 -1.38
C GLU A 70 7.41 18.40 -0.62
N VAL A 71 6.50 17.70 -1.28
CA VAL A 71 5.76 16.54 -0.76
C VAL A 71 6.67 15.36 -0.47
N LEU A 72 7.74 15.19 -1.26
CA LEU A 72 8.73 14.12 -1.02
C LEU A 72 9.69 14.43 0.13
N GLU A 73 9.82 15.70 0.52
CA GLU A 73 10.62 16.10 1.69
C GLU A 73 9.87 15.88 3.02
N GLU A 74 8.54 15.76 2.97
CA GLU A 74 7.73 15.42 4.14
C GLU A 74 8.02 13.99 4.64
N GLU A 75 7.98 13.79 5.96
CA GLU A 75 8.27 12.49 6.58
C GLU A 75 7.34 11.37 6.07
N ALA A 76 6.04 11.68 5.96
CA ALA A 76 5.00 10.77 5.50
C ALA A 76 3.84 11.55 4.90
N VAL A 77 3.38 11.13 3.71
CA VAL A 77 2.27 11.79 3.02
C VAL A 77 1.23 10.77 2.58
N LEU A 78 -0.04 11.04 2.92
CA LEU A 78 -1.18 10.31 2.40
C LEU A 78 -1.74 11.01 1.15
N PHE A 79 -1.86 10.29 0.05
CA PHE A 79 -2.38 10.82 -1.21
C PHE A 79 -3.91 10.76 -1.29
N PRO A 80 -4.53 11.55 -2.20
CA PRO A 80 -5.95 11.46 -2.51
C PRO A 80 -6.40 10.02 -2.74
N VAL A 81 -7.51 9.64 -2.10
CA VAL A 81 -8.05 8.29 -2.16
C VAL A 81 -9.14 8.25 -3.23
N LYS A 82 -8.99 7.38 -4.23
CA LYS A 82 -10.03 7.13 -5.23
C LYS A 82 -11.30 6.63 -4.55
N LYS A 83 -12.44 7.11 -5.04
CA LYS A 83 -13.76 6.66 -4.60
C LYS A 83 -13.87 5.13 -4.72
N ALA A 84 -14.13 4.47 -3.60
CA ALA A 84 -14.19 3.02 -3.52
C ALA A 84 -15.60 2.51 -3.87
N LEU A 85 -15.65 1.42 -4.63
CA LEU A 85 -16.89 0.76 -5.03
C LEU A 85 -17.17 -0.40 -4.07
N MET A 86 -18.32 -0.37 -3.41
CA MET A 86 -18.78 -1.47 -2.59
C MET A 86 -19.57 -2.46 -3.44
N TYR A 87 -19.00 -3.63 -3.70
CA TYR A 87 -19.60 -4.75 -4.42
C TYR A 87 -19.30 -6.08 -3.72
N ILE A 88 -19.96 -7.16 -4.11
CA ILE A 88 -19.62 -8.51 -3.66
C ILE A 88 -18.75 -9.16 -4.75
N PRO A 89 -17.44 -9.41 -4.50
CA PRO A 89 -16.60 -10.09 -5.48
C PRO A 89 -17.14 -11.48 -5.77
N ARG A 90 -17.24 -11.83 -7.07
CA ARG A 90 -17.58 -13.18 -7.50
C ARG A 90 -16.49 -14.15 -7.01
N LYS A 91 -16.90 -15.26 -6.42
CA LYS A 91 -16.03 -16.35 -5.98
C LYS A 91 -16.39 -17.64 -6.73
N PRO A 92 -15.67 -17.97 -7.81
CA PRO A 92 -15.86 -19.24 -8.51
C PRO A 92 -15.74 -20.41 -7.52
N ILE A 93 -16.76 -21.28 -7.46
CA ILE A 93 -16.76 -22.47 -6.59
C ILE A 93 -16.53 -22.10 -5.09
N ASN A 94 -17.00 -20.91 -4.68
CA ASN A 94 -16.81 -20.36 -3.32
C ASN A 94 -15.34 -20.21 -2.86
N LEU A 95 -14.39 -20.29 -3.81
CA LEU A 95 -12.96 -20.11 -3.61
C LEU A 95 -12.49 -18.76 -4.18
N GLU A 96 -11.30 -18.34 -3.76
CA GLU A 96 -10.64 -17.19 -4.36
C GLU A 96 -9.96 -17.58 -5.69
N SER A 97 -9.82 -16.62 -6.61
CA SER A 97 -9.22 -16.84 -7.93
C SER A 97 -9.89 -17.99 -8.71
N LYS A 98 -9.10 -18.88 -9.31
CA LYS A 98 -9.53 -20.04 -10.10
C LYS A 98 -10.06 -21.23 -9.29
N GLY A 99 -10.00 -21.18 -7.95
CA GLY A 99 -10.32 -22.34 -7.12
C GLY A 99 -9.48 -23.57 -7.47
N PHE A 100 -10.09 -24.76 -7.48
CA PHE A 100 -9.40 -26.02 -7.82
C PHE A 100 -9.56 -26.46 -9.27
N GLN A 101 -9.61 -25.51 -10.21
CA GLN A 101 -9.74 -25.82 -11.64
C GLN A 101 -8.41 -26.22 -12.32
N GLY A 102 -7.36 -26.50 -11.53
CA GLY A 102 -6.04 -26.86 -12.05
C GLY A 102 -5.28 -25.70 -12.69
N ASP A 103 -4.15 -26.00 -13.33
CA ASP A 103 -3.28 -25.02 -14.00
C ASP A 103 -3.66 -24.73 -15.45
N ASP A 104 -4.53 -25.57 -16.05
CA ASP A 104 -5.10 -25.33 -17.38
C ASP A 104 -6.02 -24.10 -17.42
N PHE A 105 -6.58 -23.69 -16.27
CA PHE A 105 -7.40 -22.50 -16.15
C PHE A 105 -6.58 -21.32 -15.63
N PHE A 106 -6.21 -20.39 -16.51
CA PHE A 106 -5.53 -19.15 -16.14
C PHE A 106 -6.54 -18.03 -15.86
N ILE A 107 -6.33 -17.31 -14.75
CA ILE A 107 -7.05 -16.07 -14.43
C ILE A 107 -6.04 -15.06 -13.88
N ALA A 108 -6.05 -13.84 -14.39
CA ALA A 108 -5.25 -12.75 -13.84
C ALA A 108 -5.82 -12.28 -12.48
N PRO A 109 -4.97 -11.95 -11.50
CA PRO A 109 -5.44 -11.42 -10.23
C PRO A 109 -6.16 -10.08 -10.43
N ASN A 110 -7.38 -9.96 -9.91
CA ASN A 110 -8.08 -8.69 -9.85
C ASN A 110 -7.41 -7.73 -8.86
N PRO A 111 -7.59 -6.41 -9.03
CA PRO A 111 -7.22 -5.44 -8.01
C PRO A 111 -7.83 -5.80 -6.65
N PRO A 112 -7.15 -5.46 -5.55
CA PRO A 112 -7.65 -5.78 -4.21
C PRO A 112 -9.00 -5.10 -3.96
N PHE A 113 -9.93 -5.85 -3.37
CA PHE A 113 -11.27 -5.34 -3.08
C PHE A 113 -11.24 -4.28 -1.98
N GLY A 114 -11.79 -3.09 -2.30
CA GLY A 114 -12.10 -2.04 -1.33
C GLY A 114 -11.44 -0.70 -1.62
N ALA A 115 -11.18 0.09 -0.59
CA ALA A 115 -10.54 1.40 -0.72
C ALA A 115 -9.01 1.26 -0.65
N VAL A 116 -8.32 1.65 -1.72
CA VAL A 116 -6.85 1.59 -1.79
C VAL A 116 -6.29 2.93 -1.30
N PHE A 117 -5.48 2.86 -0.25
CA PHE A 117 -4.76 3.99 0.30
C PHE A 117 -3.33 3.96 -0.21
N THR A 118 -2.89 5.04 -0.84
CA THR A 118 -1.49 5.21 -1.23
C THR A 118 -0.83 6.24 -0.31
N TYR A 119 0.31 5.89 0.25
CA TYR A 119 1.11 6.82 1.03
C TYR A 119 2.59 6.72 0.67
N TYR A 120 3.33 7.80 0.89
CA TYR A 120 4.77 7.88 0.74
C TYR A 120 5.45 7.99 2.10
N LEU A 121 6.60 7.31 2.24
CA LEU A 121 7.52 7.46 3.37
C LEU A 121 8.88 7.90 2.86
N LYS A 122 9.38 9.04 3.36
CA LYS A 122 10.72 9.52 3.05
C LYS A 122 11.81 8.59 3.55
N ASP A 123 11.63 8.11 4.79
CA ASP A 123 12.57 7.23 5.47
C ASP A 123 11.87 5.98 6.01
N SER A 124 12.63 4.88 6.02
CA SER A 124 12.16 3.65 6.66
C SER A 124 12.13 3.81 8.18
N LEU A 125 11.06 3.36 8.82
CA LEU A 125 11.01 3.32 10.28
C LEU A 125 11.83 2.14 10.77
N LYS A 126 12.82 2.43 11.61
CA LYS A 126 13.75 1.43 12.14
C LYS A 126 13.51 1.20 13.62
N THR A 127 13.78 -0.02 14.07
CA THR A 127 13.82 -0.31 15.51
C THR A 127 15.09 0.26 16.14
N ARG A 128 15.08 0.50 17.45
CA ARG A 128 16.26 0.92 18.21
C ARG A 128 17.47 -0.01 17.97
N LYS A 129 17.22 -1.32 17.94
CA LYS A 129 18.21 -2.36 17.60
C LYS A 129 18.81 -2.18 16.20
N GLN A 130 17.99 -1.84 15.20
CA GLN A 130 18.49 -1.58 13.84
C GLN A 130 19.33 -0.30 13.79
N LEU A 131 18.89 0.77 14.45
CA LEU A 131 19.65 2.02 14.54
C LEU A 131 21.02 1.81 15.19
N ARG A 132 21.08 1.04 16.28
CA ARG A 132 22.35 0.66 16.92
C ARG A 132 23.25 -0.13 15.98
N ARG A 133 22.74 -1.20 15.36
CA ARG A 133 23.53 -2.02 14.43
C ARG A 133 24.06 -1.21 13.26
N GLU A 134 23.32 -0.21 12.79
CA GLU A 134 23.80 0.70 11.74
C GLU A 134 24.91 1.63 12.23
N ALA A 135 24.82 2.12 13.47
CA ALA A 135 25.88 2.91 14.09
C ALA A 135 27.14 2.07 14.32
N GLU A 136 27.02 0.84 14.82
CA GLU A 136 28.12 -0.10 15.01
C GLU A 136 28.82 -0.44 13.69
N LYS A 137 28.06 -0.73 12.63
CA LYS A 137 28.61 -0.95 11.28
C LYS A 137 29.36 0.28 10.74
N LYS A 138 28.93 1.50 11.08
CA LYS A 138 29.65 2.72 10.69
C LYS A 138 30.98 2.86 11.46
N LEU A 139 31.00 2.48 12.74
CA LEU A 139 32.20 2.50 13.58
C LEU A 139 33.21 1.42 13.16
N GLU A 140 32.73 0.22 12.85
CA GLU A 140 33.53 -0.89 12.33
C GLU A 140 34.25 -0.49 11.04
N LYS A 141 33.54 0.13 10.10
CA LYS A 141 34.12 0.67 8.86
C LYS A 141 35.17 1.76 9.10
N GLN A 142 35.10 2.46 10.23
CA GLN A 142 36.08 3.47 10.64
C GLN A 142 37.24 2.87 11.44
N GLY A 143 37.28 1.54 11.63
CA GLY A 143 38.30 0.86 12.43
C GLY A 143 38.22 1.17 13.93
N LYS A 144 37.10 1.72 14.41
CA LYS A 144 36.90 2.07 15.83
C LYS A 144 36.34 0.87 16.60
N SER A 145 36.74 0.75 17.85
CA SER A 145 36.25 -0.30 18.75
C SER A 145 34.74 -0.15 19.02
N ILE A 146 34.01 -1.27 18.93
CA ILE A 146 32.58 -1.33 19.25
C ILE A 146 32.45 -1.70 20.73
N ALA A 147 32.07 -0.72 21.55
CA ALA A 147 31.78 -0.96 22.96
C ALA A 147 30.38 -1.53 23.16
N PHE A 148 30.22 -2.41 24.16
CA PHE A 148 28.92 -2.92 24.56
C PHE A 148 28.07 -1.76 25.16
N PRO A 149 26.85 -1.50 24.67
CA PRO A 149 26.02 -0.37 25.10
C PRO A 149 25.43 -0.51 26.51
N GLY A 150 25.58 -1.66 27.17
CA GLY A 150 25.01 -1.95 28.48
C GLY A 150 23.67 -2.68 28.42
N TRP A 151 23.37 -3.46 29.47
CA TRP A 151 22.16 -4.28 29.54
C TRP A 151 20.86 -3.48 29.56
N ASP A 152 20.88 -2.25 30.10
CA ASP A 152 19.69 -1.40 30.15
C ASP A 152 19.23 -0.96 28.75
N VAL A 153 20.17 -0.67 27.85
CA VAL A 153 19.88 -0.32 26.46
C VAL A 153 19.28 -1.52 25.74
N VAL A 154 19.90 -2.70 25.88
CA VAL A 154 19.41 -3.95 25.27
C VAL A 154 18.01 -4.31 25.77
N ARG A 155 17.74 -4.17 27.07
CA ARG A 155 16.41 -4.43 27.64
C ARG A 155 15.35 -3.46 27.11
N LYS A 156 15.71 -2.18 26.93
CA LYS A 156 14.85 -1.18 26.30
C LYS A 156 14.64 -1.45 24.81
N GLU A 157 15.61 -2.04 24.11
CA GLU A 157 15.46 -2.50 22.72
C GLU A 157 14.48 -3.67 22.63
N ASP A 158 14.64 -4.69 23.48
CA ASP A 158 13.84 -5.91 23.44
C ASP A 158 12.39 -5.68 23.87
N ARG A 159 12.16 -4.78 24.83
CA ARG A 159 10.81 -4.38 25.26
C ARG A 159 10.14 -3.36 24.33
N GLY A 160 10.90 -2.75 23.42
CA GLY A 160 10.37 -1.73 22.52
C GLY A 160 9.35 -2.32 21.54
N GLU A 161 8.20 -1.66 21.39
CA GLU A 161 7.23 -2.06 20.36
C GLU A 161 7.80 -1.83 18.96
N LYS A 162 7.53 -2.78 18.05
CA LYS A 162 7.92 -2.65 16.65
C LYS A 162 7.23 -1.43 16.02
N PRO A 163 7.97 -0.61 15.26
CA PRO A 163 7.38 0.54 14.59
C PRO A 163 6.35 0.08 13.57
N ALA A 164 5.29 0.87 13.41
CA ALA A 164 4.19 0.57 12.50
C ALA A 164 3.60 1.86 11.93
N ILE A 165 3.21 1.83 10.66
CA ILE A 165 2.31 2.83 10.10
C ILE A 165 0.88 2.38 10.35
N ILE A 166 0.06 3.26 10.92
CA ILE A 166 -1.34 3.02 11.22
C ILE A 166 -2.19 4.00 10.42
N LEU A 167 -2.99 3.45 9.50
CA LEU A 167 -4.01 4.16 8.76
C LEU A 167 -5.32 4.03 9.52
N THR A 168 -5.88 5.15 9.99
CA THR A 168 -7.14 5.19 10.74
C THR A 168 -8.23 5.75 9.85
N VAL A 169 -9.22 4.90 9.56
CA VAL A 169 -10.43 5.25 8.84
C VAL A 169 -11.50 5.73 9.83
N LYS A 170 -12.11 6.87 9.55
CA LYS A 170 -13.20 7.44 10.33
C LYS A 170 -14.41 7.73 9.45
N ASP A 171 -15.59 7.63 10.03
CA ASP A 171 -16.83 8.03 9.39
C ASP A 171 -17.03 9.57 9.44
N LYS A 172 -18.08 10.08 8.79
CA LYS A 172 -18.49 11.50 8.78
C LYS A 172 -18.66 12.08 10.19
N THR A 173 -19.05 11.26 11.17
CA THR A 173 -19.20 11.63 12.58
C THR A 173 -17.88 11.69 13.35
N GLY A 174 -16.76 11.29 12.73
CA GLY A 174 -15.45 11.20 13.36
C GLY A 174 -15.20 9.90 14.14
N GLN A 175 -16.17 8.98 14.18
CA GLN A 175 -16.00 7.67 14.82
C GLN A 175 -14.98 6.83 14.06
N VAL A 176 -14.08 6.16 14.78
CA VAL A 176 -13.08 5.26 14.19
C VAL A 176 -13.75 3.96 13.76
N VAL A 177 -13.72 3.70 12.46
CA VAL A 177 -14.32 2.51 11.83
C VAL A 177 -13.30 1.38 11.76
N ARG A 178 -12.08 1.68 11.33
CA ARG A 178 -11.03 0.69 11.12
C ARG A 178 -9.64 1.30 11.32
N ARG A 179 -8.72 0.50 11.84
CA ARG A 179 -7.28 0.78 11.83
C ARG A 179 -6.57 -0.29 11.03
N ILE A 180 -5.69 0.12 10.13
CA ILE A 180 -4.97 -0.78 9.23
C ILE A 180 -3.48 -0.50 9.35
N THR A 181 -2.68 -1.56 9.47
CA THR A 181 -1.23 -1.42 9.53
C THR A 181 -0.64 -1.50 8.11
N GLY A 182 0.28 -0.60 7.79
CA GLY A 182 0.99 -0.56 6.51
C GLY A 182 2.49 -0.88 6.62
N PRO A 183 3.16 -1.15 5.49
CA PRO A 183 4.62 -1.24 5.42
C PRO A 183 5.35 -0.01 5.99
N ILE A 184 6.55 -0.24 6.53
CA ILE A 184 7.38 0.78 7.18
C ILE A 184 8.66 1.12 6.39
N ILE A 185 8.73 0.68 5.13
CA ILE A 185 9.90 0.82 4.27
C ILE A 185 9.88 2.20 3.59
N LYS A 186 11.03 2.73 3.17
CA LYS A 186 11.08 3.95 2.36
C LYS A 186 10.35 3.75 1.02
N GLY A 187 9.65 4.78 0.54
CA GLY A 187 9.01 4.79 -0.78
C GLY A 187 7.48 4.80 -0.72
N PHE A 188 6.86 4.48 -1.85
CA PHE A 188 5.40 4.42 -2.00
C PHE A 188 4.86 3.07 -1.56
N HIS A 189 3.76 3.08 -0.82
CA HIS A 189 3.07 1.89 -0.37
C HIS A 189 1.57 2.00 -0.63
N ARG A 190 0.97 0.87 -1.01
CA ARG A 190 -0.47 0.74 -1.19
C ARG A 190 -1.02 -0.24 -0.17
N VAL A 191 -2.05 0.18 0.56
CA VAL A 191 -2.74 -0.63 1.55
C VAL A 191 -4.23 -0.58 1.27
N THR A 192 -4.89 -1.73 1.26
CA THR A 192 -6.31 -1.80 0.93
C THR A 192 -7.16 -2.02 2.18
N TRP A 193 -8.20 -1.19 2.33
CA TRP A 193 -9.28 -1.42 3.27
C TRP A 193 -10.43 -2.15 2.59
N ASP A 194 -10.81 -3.31 3.12
CA ASP A 194 -11.89 -4.17 2.62
C ASP A 194 -13.31 -3.64 2.85
N LEU A 195 -13.46 -2.36 3.23
CA LEU A 195 -14.75 -1.70 3.50
C LEU A 195 -15.57 -2.38 4.61
N ARG A 196 -14.90 -3.04 5.56
CA ARG A 196 -15.55 -3.74 6.68
C ARG A 196 -15.18 -3.16 8.02
N TYR A 197 -16.10 -3.32 8.96
CA TYR A 197 -15.84 -3.20 10.39
C TYR A 197 -14.89 -4.31 10.86
N PRO A 198 -14.20 -4.14 12.01
CA PRO A 198 -13.51 -5.26 12.64
C PRO A 198 -14.46 -6.42 12.91
N GLY A 199 -13.93 -7.65 12.82
CA GLY A 199 -14.65 -8.82 13.32
C GLY A 199 -14.89 -8.68 14.82
N VAL A 200 -15.99 -9.27 15.30
CA VAL A 200 -16.32 -9.34 16.73
C VAL A 200 -15.42 -10.32 17.49
N GLU A 201 -14.70 -11.17 16.76
CA GLU A 201 -13.79 -12.13 17.34
C GLU A 201 -12.59 -11.43 18.00
N PRO A 202 -12.16 -11.91 19.18
CA PRO A 202 -11.04 -11.31 19.89
C PRO A 202 -9.75 -11.42 19.07
N THR A 203 -8.87 -10.44 19.25
CA THR A 203 -7.56 -10.47 18.59
C THR A 203 -6.72 -11.61 19.15
N LYS A 204 -6.44 -12.63 18.34
CA LYS A 204 -5.53 -13.71 18.70
C LYS A 204 -4.09 -13.18 18.72
N LEU A 205 -3.43 -13.27 19.88
CA LEU A 205 -2.03 -12.85 20.05
C LEU A 205 -1.05 -13.80 19.34
N VAL A 206 -1.43 -15.08 19.24
CA VAL A 206 -0.67 -16.11 18.52
C VAL A 206 -1.43 -16.44 17.24
N LYS A 207 -0.76 -16.24 16.10
CA LYS A 207 -1.30 -16.68 14.81
C LYS A 207 -1.07 -18.19 14.66
N PRO A 208 -2.07 -18.96 14.19
CA PRO A 208 -1.84 -20.36 13.83
C PRO A 208 -0.73 -20.45 12.78
N LYS A 209 0.13 -21.46 12.90
CA LYS A 209 1.21 -21.71 11.92
C LYS A 209 0.64 -22.25 10.61
N ASP A 210 -0.35 -23.13 10.73
CA ASP A 210 -1.05 -23.77 9.63
C ASP A 210 -2.48 -23.24 9.62
N VAL A 211 -2.86 -22.62 8.51
CA VAL A 211 -4.20 -22.08 8.27
C VAL A 211 -4.69 -22.75 7.01
N ASP A 212 -5.83 -23.45 7.10
CA ASP A 212 -6.39 -24.12 5.94
C ASP A 212 -6.74 -23.08 4.86
N PRO A 213 -6.66 -23.42 3.55
CA PRO A 213 -7.02 -22.50 2.47
C PRO A 213 -8.46 -21.95 2.58
N TRP A 214 -9.32 -22.63 3.32
CA TRP A 214 -10.72 -22.29 3.57
C TRP A 214 -10.93 -21.39 4.79
N ASP A 215 -9.95 -21.36 5.70
CA ASP A 215 -10.00 -20.58 6.92
C ASP A 215 -9.86 -19.10 6.58
N ARG A 216 -10.95 -18.37 6.78
CA ARG A 216 -10.98 -16.93 6.56
C ARG A 216 -10.70 -16.22 7.87
N PRO A 217 -9.86 -15.17 7.88
CA PRO A 217 -9.71 -14.36 9.08
C PRO A 217 -11.06 -13.75 9.44
N PRO A 218 -11.31 -13.49 10.74
CA PRO A 218 -12.51 -12.84 11.21
C PRO A 218 -12.72 -11.52 10.46
N LYS A 219 -13.89 -11.34 9.85
CA LYS A 219 -14.28 -10.12 9.14
C LYS A 219 -15.62 -9.63 9.66
N GLY A 220 -15.72 -8.33 9.90
CA GLY A 220 -16.98 -7.70 10.28
C GLY A 220 -17.92 -7.49 9.09
N PRO A 221 -19.12 -6.94 9.36
CA PRO A 221 -20.04 -6.53 8.31
C PRO A 221 -19.43 -5.42 7.44
N LEU A 222 -19.97 -5.28 6.22
CA LEU A 222 -19.64 -4.14 5.36
C LEU A 222 -20.10 -2.83 6.02
N VAL A 223 -19.35 -1.77 5.77
CA VAL A 223 -19.77 -0.42 6.14
C VAL A 223 -20.94 0.04 5.27
N VAL A 224 -21.74 0.97 5.80
CA VAL A 224 -22.76 1.64 5.00
C VAL A 224 -22.05 2.57 4.00
N PRO A 225 -22.45 2.61 2.72
CA PRO A 225 -21.94 3.58 1.77
C PRO A 225 -22.08 5.01 2.28
N GLY A 226 -21.02 5.81 2.15
CA GLY A 226 -20.92 7.11 2.78
C GLY A 226 -19.59 7.79 2.54
N THR A 227 -19.36 8.90 3.23
CA THR A 227 -18.10 9.64 3.17
C THR A 227 -17.23 9.25 4.36
N PHE A 228 -16.02 8.80 4.07
CA PHE A 228 -15.04 8.43 5.07
C PHE A 228 -13.81 9.33 4.97
N SER A 229 -13.14 9.51 6.11
CA SER A 229 -11.85 10.19 6.17
C SER A 229 -10.78 9.20 6.61
N VAL A 230 -9.58 9.33 6.06
CA VAL A 230 -8.43 8.49 6.40
C VAL A 230 -7.33 9.39 6.89
N SER A 231 -6.70 8.97 7.98
CA SER A 231 -5.54 9.65 8.57
C SER A 231 -4.40 8.66 8.73
N ILE A 232 -3.18 9.12 8.50
CA ILE A 232 -1.96 8.34 8.72
C ILE A 232 -1.30 8.73 10.04
N ALA A 233 -0.76 7.75 10.74
CA ALA A 233 0.02 7.96 11.95
C ALA A 233 1.17 6.95 12.00
N LYS A 234 2.31 7.36 12.57
CA LYS A 234 3.41 6.45 12.85
C LYS A 234 3.38 6.08 14.33
N ARG A 235 3.57 4.80 14.63
CA ARG A 235 3.83 4.31 15.98
C ARG A 235 5.30 3.97 16.10
N VAL A 236 5.98 4.57 17.07
CA VAL A 236 7.38 4.27 17.41
C VAL A 236 7.46 4.13 18.92
N ASP A 237 8.01 3.00 19.39
CA ASP A 237 8.13 2.70 20.82
C ASP A 237 6.81 2.82 21.62
N GLY A 238 5.68 2.43 21.00
CA GLY A 238 4.35 2.49 21.62
C GLY A 238 3.67 3.87 21.57
N VAL A 239 4.39 4.92 21.17
CA VAL A 239 3.83 6.27 21.03
C VAL A 239 3.27 6.47 19.62
N LEU A 240 1.98 6.83 19.54
CA LEU A 240 1.32 7.17 18.28
C LEU A 240 1.54 8.65 17.95
N ILE A 241 2.45 8.92 17.01
CA ILE A 241 2.69 10.25 16.48
C ILE A 241 1.78 10.44 15.27
N ARG A 242 0.74 11.26 15.44
CA ARG A 242 -0.15 11.68 14.36
C ARG A 242 0.55 12.77 13.57
N LYS A 243 0.90 12.51 12.32
CA LYS A 243 1.34 13.53 11.37
C LYS A 243 0.61 13.35 10.04
N THR A 244 0.06 14.48 9.61
CA THR A 244 -0.32 14.91 8.27
C THR A 244 -1.53 14.24 7.58
N SER A 245 -2.38 15.14 7.06
CA SER A 245 -3.52 15.03 6.15
C SER A 245 -4.62 14.00 6.46
N ASN A 246 -5.82 14.53 6.76
CA ASN A 246 -7.05 13.80 6.49
C ASN A 246 -7.27 13.82 4.99
N VAL A 247 -7.32 12.65 4.37
CA VAL A 247 -7.80 12.53 3.01
C VAL A 247 -9.21 11.99 3.04
N TYR A 248 -10.12 12.67 2.35
CA TYR A 248 -11.51 12.26 2.25
C TYR A 248 -11.66 11.31 1.05
N GLY A 249 -12.24 10.15 1.30
CA GLY A 249 -12.60 9.16 0.29
C GLY A 249 -14.09 8.83 0.41
N GLY A 250 -14.79 8.80 -0.71
CA GLY A 250 -16.17 8.32 -0.76
C GLY A 250 -16.23 6.81 -0.94
N VAL A 251 -17.12 6.14 -0.22
CA VAL A 251 -17.52 4.76 -0.50
C VAL A 251 -18.92 4.81 -1.10
N VAL A 252 -19.10 4.23 -2.27
CA VAL A 252 -20.42 4.20 -2.94
C VAL A 252 -20.80 2.78 -3.29
N GLY A 253 -22.08 2.46 -3.06
CA GLY A 253 -22.67 1.18 -3.44
C GLY A 253 -22.60 0.98 -4.95
N PHE A 254 -22.07 -0.17 -5.36
CA PHE A 254 -22.01 -0.54 -6.77
C PHE A 254 -23.32 -1.21 -7.17
N THR A 255 -24.05 -0.61 -8.12
CA THR A 255 -25.38 -1.08 -8.55
C THR A 255 -25.36 -1.88 -9.85
N LYS A 256 -24.18 -2.13 -10.44
CA LYS A 256 -24.02 -2.90 -11.69
C LYS A 256 -23.23 -4.19 -11.42
N PRO A 257 -23.35 -5.24 -12.25
CA PRO A 257 -22.47 -6.41 -12.15
C PRO A 257 -21.03 -6.02 -12.53
N ALA A 258 -20.04 -6.40 -11.70
CA ALA A 258 -18.63 -6.19 -12.01
C ALA A 258 -18.14 -7.36 -12.90
N CYS A 259 -17.64 -7.07 -14.10
CA CYS A 259 -16.97 -8.07 -14.93
C CYS A 259 -15.64 -8.48 -14.29
N GLN A 260 -15.35 -9.78 -14.27
CA GLN A 260 -14.00 -10.27 -14.00
C GLN A 260 -13.09 -9.86 -15.16
N ARG A 261 -11.85 -9.47 -14.85
CA ARG A 261 -10.80 -9.45 -15.89
C ARG A 261 -10.61 -10.90 -16.35
N PRO A 262 -10.70 -11.19 -17.66
CA PRO A 262 -10.39 -12.52 -18.18
C PRO A 262 -8.93 -12.91 -17.89
#